data_AF-A8MA97-F1
#
_entry.id   AF-A8MA97-F1
#
_cell.length_a   1.000
_cell.length_b   1.000
_cell.length_c   1.000
_cell.angle_alpha   90.00
_cell.angle_beta   90.00
_cell.angle_gamma   90.00
#
_symmetry.space_group_name_H-M   'P 1'
#
loop_
_entity.id
_entity.type
_entity.pdbx_description
1 polymer ?
#
loop_
_entity_poly.entity_id
_entity_poly.type
_entity_poly.pdbx_seq_one_letter_code
_entity_poly.pdbx_strand_id
1 'polypeptide(L)'
;MYTLESLIGGIYKLSEVELAQISTELDGLNIRDIIIEIKDNSSNDYNTAAVDSGFIPVKYLGVIIGLINVATVVLPSSVRSRFIVRMVDNLESLEEAAKLEEFNSAADLLKDHELVLMDGPLVVSDEESSKLNALINSALSTGHYVLSFTKEVRVNRVSSRLMGVRNQINEVALFFTLFERFREKESGSVLITVPVNVRSGVVGFYMQVNGGSPPVYVEASENVLKNPSVLGAVSLMMSRENYPIPLYVADKLSKVSDEVKRWFIMALLRMGEKGEVDPLLYRYIRDMLGYARGRSLY
;
A
#
# COMPACT_ATOMS: atom_id res chain seq x y z
N MET A 1 7.17 33.21 13.49
CA MET A 1 8.10 32.57 12.55
C MET A 1 8.52 31.27 13.24
N TYR A 2 7.84 30.16 12.96
CA TYR A 2 8.21 28.85 13.52
C TYR A 2 9.40 28.34 12.71
N THR A 3 10.49 27.96 13.36
CA THR A 3 11.61 27.33 12.66
C THR A 3 11.17 25.93 12.24
N LEU A 4 11.50 25.51 11.01
CA LEU A 4 11.13 24.19 10.49
C LEU A 4 11.55 23.04 11.41
N GLU A 5 12.65 23.22 12.14
CA GLU A 5 13.17 22.30 13.15
C GLU A 5 12.13 21.98 14.24
N SER A 6 11.31 22.95 14.67
CA SER A 6 10.28 22.69 15.69
C SER A 6 9.10 21.88 15.14
N LEU A 7 8.76 22.07 13.86
CA LEU A 7 7.66 21.36 13.18
C LEU A 7 8.06 19.90 12.90
N ILE A 8 9.27 19.69 12.36
CA ILE A 8 9.79 18.36 12.03
C ILE A 8 10.11 17.58 13.31
N GLY A 9 10.81 18.20 14.27
CA GLY A 9 11.15 17.59 15.55
C GLY A 9 9.93 17.21 16.37
N GLY A 10 8.85 18.00 16.29
CA GLY A 10 7.58 17.71 16.95
C GLY A 10 6.83 16.51 16.34
N ILE A 11 6.82 16.39 15.00
CA ILE A 11 6.08 15.34 14.29
C ILE A 11 6.85 14.01 14.25
N TYR A 12 8.16 14.05 14.00
CA TYR A 12 8.96 12.85 13.76
C TYR A 12 9.94 12.48 14.88
N LYS A 13 10.08 13.29 15.94
CA LYS A 13 11.05 13.08 17.03
C LYS A 13 12.46 12.74 16.52
N LEU A 14 12.92 13.46 15.50
CA LEU A 14 14.23 13.24 14.90
C LEU A 14 15.37 13.58 15.86
N SER A 15 16.48 12.87 15.72
CA SER A 15 17.75 13.22 16.35
C SER A 15 18.35 14.50 15.74
N GLU A 16 19.21 15.18 16.49
CA GLU A 16 19.97 16.35 15.97
C GLU A 16 20.82 16.00 14.74
N VAL A 17 21.32 14.76 14.67
CA VAL A 17 22.10 14.26 13.53
C VAL A 17 21.23 14.16 12.28
N GLU A 18 20.01 13.63 12.39
CA GLU A 18 19.07 13.55 11.27
C GLU A 18 18.63 14.93 10.80
N LEU A 19 18.40 15.87 11.74
CA LEU A 19 18.07 17.25 11.40
C LEU A 19 19.21 17.95 10.66
N ALA A 20 20.46 17.77 11.10
CA ALA A 20 21.63 18.34 10.42
C ALA A 20 21.84 17.74 9.03
N GLN A 21 21.63 16.43 8.87
CA GLN A 21 21.68 15.77 7.56
C GLN A 21 20.61 16.33 6.63
N ILE A 22 19.35 16.41 7.08
CA ILE A 22 18.26 17.00 6.29
C ILE A 22 18.57 18.45 5.91
N SER A 23 19.06 19.27 6.85
CA SER A 23 19.43 20.66 6.56
C SER A 23 20.51 20.75 5.48
N THR A 24 21.52 19.90 5.55
CA THR A 24 22.60 19.85 4.55
C THR A 24 22.07 19.50 3.17
N GLU A 25 21.20 18.50 3.07
CA GLU A 25 20.60 18.11 1.80
C GLU A 25 19.71 19.21 1.21
N LEU A 26 19.08 20.04 2.05
CA LEU A 26 18.24 21.16 1.61
C LEU A 26 19.05 22.36 1.09
N ASP A 27 20.25 22.58 1.62
CA ASP A 27 21.13 23.71 1.31
C ASP A 27 21.77 23.56 -0.09
N GLY A 28 20.96 23.80 -1.12
CA GLY A 28 21.38 23.71 -2.52
C GLY A 28 20.25 23.30 -3.47
N LEU A 29 19.10 22.88 -2.95
CA LEU A 29 17.99 22.44 -3.77
C LEU A 29 17.09 23.60 -4.18
N ASN A 30 16.86 23.72 -5.48
CA ASN A 30 15.71 24.45 -5.96
C ASN A 30 14.47 23.58 -5.82
N ILE A 31 13.64 23.89 -4.82
CA ILE A 31 12.44 23.13 -4.47
C ILE A 31 11.50 22.92 -5.68
N ARG A 32 11.45 23.89 -6.60
CA ARG A 32 10.61 23.82 -7.82
C ARG A 32 11.05 22.75 -8.81
N ASP A 33 12.29 22.29 -8.72
CA ASP A 33 12.81 21.23 -9.58
C ASP A 33 12.52 19.82 -9.00
N ILE A 34 12.00 19.77 -7.76
CA ILE A 34 11.77 18.53 -7.01
C ILE A 34 10.29 18.31 -6.72
N ILE A 35 9.51 19.38 -6.59
CA ILE A 35 8.08 19.32 -6.26
C ILE A 35 7.25 19.68 -7.48
N ILE A 36 6.27 18.84 -7.76
CA ILE A 36 5.23 19.10 -8.74
C ILE A 36 3.93 19.37 -7.98
N GLU A 37 3.28 20.46 -8.36
CA GLU A 37 1.96 20.80 -7.90
C GLU A 37 0.91 20.25 -8.87
N ILE A 38 -0.01 19.42 -8.37
CA ILE A 38 -1.16 18.95 -9.13
C ILE A 38 -2.36 19.83 -8.76
N LYS A 39 -2.69 20.76 -9.68
CA LYS A 39 -3.85 21.64 -9.55
C LYS A 39 -5.12 20.86 -9.91
N ASP A 40 -5.99 20.70 -8.93
CA ASP A 40 -7.28 20.04 -9.08
C ASP A 40 -8.21 20.89 -9.95
N ASN A 41 -8.53 20.41 -11.16
CA ASN A 41 -9.44 21.09 -12.08
C ASN A 41 -10.51 20.16 -12.66
N SER A 42 -10.58 18.89 -12.25
CA SER A 42 -11.54 17.93 -12.81
C SER A 42 -11.86 16.82 -11.82
N SER A 43 -13.12 16.77 -11.37
CA SER A 43 -13.72 15.66 -10.64
C SER A 43 -13.94 14.46 -11.58
N ASN A 44 -12.85 13.86 -12.07
CA ASN A 44 -12.97 12.61 -12.81
C ASN A 44 -13.32 11.51 -11.80
N ASP A 45 -14.54 11.00 -11.90
CA ASP A 45 -15.00 9.85 -11.13
C ASP A 45 -14.39 8.58 -11.72
N TYR A 46 -13.30 8.11 -11.12
CA TYR A 46 -12.75 6.79 -11.42
C TYR A 46 -13.49 5.72 -10.61
N ASN A 47 -13.93 4.64 -11.24
CA ASN A 47 -14.42 3.48 -10.51
C ASN A 47 -13.26 2.83 -9.72
N THR A 48 -13.24 3.12 -8.43
CA THR A 48 -12.08 2.86 -7.58
C THR A 48 -12.29 1.63 -6.70
N ALA A 49 -11.29 0.78 -6.66
CA ALA A 49 -11.20 -0.32 -5.72
C ALA A 49 -9.91 -0.22 -4.89
N ALA A 50 -9.95 -0.75 -3.68
CA ALA A 50 -8.82 -0.90 -2.78
C ALA A 50 -8.67 -2.37 -2.40
N VAL A 51 -7.45 -2.84 -2.27
CA VAL A 51 -7.15 -4.21 -1.84
C VAL A 51 -6.01 -4.20 -0.82
N ASP A 52 -6.12 -5.09 0.17
CA ASP A 52 -5.05 -5.39 1.11
C ASP A 52 -5.11 -6.86 1.53
N SER A 53 -4.00 -7.40 2.02
CA SER A 53 -3.90 -8.76 2.53
C SER A 53 -3.26 -8.81 3.92
N GLY A 54 -3.88 -9.59 4.81
CA GLY A 54 -3.34 -9.92 6.12
C GLY A 54 -3.14 -11.43 6.23
N PHE A 55 -2.27 -11.87 7.13
CA PHE A 55 -2.07 -13.29 7.36
C PHE A 55 -1.77 -13.61 8.82
N ILE A 56 -2.00 -14.87 9.20
CA ILE A 56 -1.55 -15.40 10.48
C ILE A 56 -0.92 -16.78 10.32
N PRO A 57 0.29 -17.00 10.85
CA PRO A 57 0.93 -18.31 10.82
C PRO A 57 0.40 -19.20 11.96
N VAL A 58 0.22 -20.48 11.66
CA VAL A 58 -0.04 -21.54 12.62
C VAL A 58 0.99 -22.65 12.41
N LYS A 59 1.76 -22.96 13.46
CA LYS A 59 2.64 -24.14 13.45
C LYS A 59 1.80 -25.38 13.76
N TYR A 60 1.80 -26.35 12.86
CA TYR A 60 1.05 -27.60 12.99
C TYR A 60 1.86 -28.76 12.43
N LEU A 61 2.08 -29.81 13.22
CA LEU A 61 2.85 -31.02 12.83
C LEU A 61 4.23 -30.71 12.18
N GLY A 62 4.92 -29.67 12.65
CA GLY A 62 6.24 -29.29 12.13
C GLY A 62 6.23 -28.44 10.86
N VAL A 63 5.06 -28.15 10.27
CA VAL A 63 4.90 -27.24 9.13
C VAL A 63 4.24 -25.92 9.55
N ILE A 64 4.47 -24.85 8.78
CA ILE A 64 3.75 -23.58 8.94
C ILE A 64 2.57 -23.57 7.98
N ILE A 65 1.37 -23.48 8.55
CA ILE A 65 0.13 -23.28 7.81
C ILE A 65 -0.30 -21.83 8.02
N GLY A 66 -0.23 -21.04 6.96
CA GLY A 66 -0.69 -19.67 6.92
C GLY A 66 -2.16 -19.57 6.53
N LEU A 67 -2.92 -18.81 7.31
CA LEU A 67 -4.25 -18.34 6.93
C LEU A 67 -4.11 -16.89 6.44
N ILE A 68 -4.28 -16.69 5.14
CA ILE A 68 -4.23 -15.39 4.47
C ILE A 68 -5.66 -14.91 4.29
N ASN A 69 -5.93 -13.63 4.50
CA ASN A 69 -7.19 -12.98 4.24
C ASN A 69 -6.96 -11.77 3.33
N VAL A 70 -7.55 -11.79 2.15
CA VAL A 70 -7.52 -10.67 1.21
C VAL A 70 -8.82 -9.91 1.30
N ALA A 71 -8.76 -8.64 1.67
CA ALA A 71 -9.90 -7.74 1.71
C ALA A 71 -9.89 -6.81 0.50
N THR A 72 -11.06 -6.63 -0.10
CA THR A 72 -11.29 -5.72 -1.22
C THR A 72 -12.43 -4.78 -0.87
N VAL A 73 -12.24 -3.50 -1.15
CA VAL A 73 -13.20 -2.42 -0.92
C VAL A 73 -13.46 -1.74 -2.26
N VAL A 74 -14.68 -1.85 -2.77
CA VAL A 74 -15.12 -1.18 -3.99
C VAL A 74 -16.03 -0.04 -3.59
N LEU A 75 -15.63 1.19 -3.92
CA LEU A 75 -16.43 2.36 -3.62
C LEU A 75 -17.65 2.46 -4.56
N PRO A 76 -18.80 2.94 -4.07
CA PRO A 76 -19.09 3.33 -2.67
C PRO A 76 -19.64 2.19 -1.80
N SER A 77 -19.85 0.98 -2.33
CA SER A 77 -20.92 0.12 -1.82
C SER A 77 -20.54 -1.27 -1.38
N SER A 78 -19.34 -1.79 -1.68
CA SER A 78 -19.08 -3.21 -1.47
C SER A 78 -17.74 -3.50 -0.83
N VAL A 79 -17.77 -4.42 0.14
CA VAL A 79 -16.59 -4.96 0.77
C VAL A 79 -16.64 -6.47 0.70
N ARG A 80 -15.54 -7.09 0.29
CA ARG A 80 -15.42 -8.56 0.21
C ARG A 80 -14.09 -8.99 0.82
N SER A 81 -14.13 -9.92 1.76
CA SER A 81 -12.95 -10.62 2.27
C SER A 81 -12.85 -12.00 1.63
N ARG A 82 -11.66 -12.58 1.46
CA ARG A 82 -11.43 -13.96 1.00
C ARG A 82 -10.28 -14.58 1.78
N PHE A 83 -10.56 -15.67 2.47
CA PHE A 83 -9.53 -16.41 3.19
C PHE A 83 -8.97 -17.55 2.34
N ILE A 84 -7.66 -17.74 2.42
CA ILE A 84 -6.87 -18.71 1.67
C ILE A 84 -5.92 -19.39 2.66
N VAL A 85 -5.80 -20.71 2.55
CA VAL A 85 -4.86 -21.49 3.35
C VAL A 85 -3.65 -21.85 2.50
N ARG A 86 -2.45 -21.58 3.02
CA ARG A 86 -1.16 -21.91 2.39
C ARG A 86 -0.28 -22.65 3.37
N MET A 87 0.40 -23.69 2.89
CA MET A 87 1.49 -24.33 3.62
C MET A 87 2.79 -23.74 3.11
N VAL A 88 3.68 -23.34 4.02
CA VAL A 88 4.94 -22.69 3.70
C VAL A 88 6.04 -23.19 4.63
N ASP A 89 7.29 -23.02 4.20
CA ASP A 89 8.46 -23.49 4.95
C ASP A 89 8.89 -22.50 6.05
N ASN A 90 8.64 -21.20 5.83
CA ASN A 90 9.03 -20.12 6.74
C ASN A 90 8.02 -18.94 6.68
N LEU A 91 8.20 -17.94 7.54
CA LEU A 91 7.30 -16.77 7.64
C LEU A 91 7.44 -15.80 6.46
N GLU A 92 8.64 -15.65 5.92
CA GLU A 92 8.91 -14.76 4.78
C GLU A 92 8.15 -15.25 3.53
N SER A 93 8.18 -16.55 3.26
CA SER A 93 7.37 -17.16 2.20
C SER A 93 5.87 -17.00 2.42
N LEU A 94 5.39 -16.83 3.66
CA LEU A 94 3.98 -16.52 3.92
C LEU A 94 3.62 -15.08 3.54
N GLU A 95 4.51 -14.14 3.86
CA GLU A 95 4.36 -12.73 3.51
C GLU A 95 4.36 -12.54 1.99
N GLU A 96 5.29 -13.20 1.28
CA GLU A 96 5.32 -13.24 -0.18
C GLU A 96 4.02 -13.83 -0.76
N ALA A 97 3.53 -14.93 -0.18
CA ALA A 97 2.28 -15.56 -0.61
C ALA A 97 1.07 -14.64 -0.38
N ALA A 98 1.02 -13.89 0.72
CA ALA A 98 -0.05 -12.93 0.98
C ALA A 98 -0.01 -11.80 -0.06
N LYS A 99 1.17 -11.22 -0.31
CA LYS A 99 1.36 -10.17 -1.33
C LYS A 99 1.00 -10.66 -2.72
N LEU A 100 1.30 -11.91 -3.05
CA LEU A 100 0.91 -12.53 -4.32
C LEU A 100 -0.61 -12.61 -4.49
N GLU A 101 -1.34 -12.97 -3.44
CA GLU A 101 -2.79 -13.03 -3.45
C GLU A 101 -3.43 -11.63 -3.52
N GLU A 102 -2.77 -10.62 -2.96
CA GLU A 102 -3.11 -9.21 -3.15
C GLU A 102 -2.97 -8.80 -4.63
N PHE A 103 -1.83 -9.11 -5.27
CA PHE A 103 -1.62 -8.82 -6.71
C PHE A 103 -2.62 -9.53 -7.61
N ASN A 104 -2.94 -10.80 -7.33
CA ASN A 104 -3.97 -11.52 -8.11
C ASN A 104 -5.34 -10.83 -7.97
N SER A 105 -5.69 -10.38 -6.77
CA SER A 105 -6.95 -9.71 -6.52
C SER A 105 -6.99 -8.32 -7.16
N ALA A 106 -5.88 -7.57 -7.16
CA ALA A 106 -5.73 -6.32 -7.88
C ALA A 106 -5.90 -6.50 -9.40
N ALA A 107 -5.30 -7.56 -9.97
CA ALA A 107 -5.41 -7.85 -11.39
C ALA A 107 -6.84 -8.23 -11.80
N ASP A 108 -7.58 -8.92 -10.92
CA ASP A 108 -9.01 -9.20 -11.14
C ASP A 108 -9.85 -7.91 -11.05
N LEU A 109 -9.56 -7.01 -10.11
CA LEU A 109 -10.26 -5.73 -9.98
C LEU A 109 -10.04 -4.84 -11.20
N LEU A 110 -8.84 -4.80 -11.76
CA LEU A 110 -8.51 -3.99 -12.95
C LEU A 110 -9.34 -4.32 -14.20
N LYS A 111 -10.00 -5.49 -14.25
CA LYS A 111 -10.89 -5.86 -15.37
C LYS A 111 -12.12 -4.96 -15.42
N ASP A 112 -12.59 -4.52 -14.26
CA ASP A 112 -13.84 -3.77 -14.11
C ASP A 112 -13.64 -2.41 -13.41
N HIS A 113 -12.41 -2.07 -13.02
CA HIS A 113 -12.04 -0.85 -12.29
C HIS A 113 -10.83 -0.17 -12.95
N GLU A 114 -10.92 1.14 -13.10
CA GLU A 114 -9.92 2.02 -13.70
C GLU A 114 -8.81 2.37 -12.70
N LEU A 115 -9.12 2.38 -11.41
CA LEU A 115 -8.17 2.72 -10.35
C LEU A 115 -8.19 1.64 -9.26
N VAL A 116 -7.04 1.00 -9.05
CA VAL A 116 -6.83 0.05 -7.96
C VAL A 116 -5.78 0.59 -6.99
N LEU A 117 -6.17 0.71 -5.73
CA LEU A 117 -5.33 1.12 -4.62
C LEU A 117 -4.82 -0.14 -3.90
N MET A 118 -3.54 -0.16 -3.55
CA MET A 118 -2.88 -1.26 -2.84
C MET A 118 -2.11 -0.77 -1.61
N ASP A 119 -1.88 -1.63 -0.63
CA ASP A 119 -1.06 -1.29 0.55
C ASP A 119 0.39 -1.80 0.41
N GLY A 120 1.33 -1.04 0.96
CA GLY A 120 2.76 -1.33 0.91
C GLY A 120 3.40 -1.09 -0.46
N PRO A 121 4.70 -1.39 -0.63
CA PRO A 121 5.39 -1.20 -1.91
C PRO A 121 4.95 -2.25 -2.94
N LEU A 122 4.90 -1.86 -4.22
CA LEU A 122 4.73 -2.81 -5.33
C LEU A 122 6.05 -3.58 -5.55
N VAL A 123 7.18 -2.86 -5.52
CA VAL A 123 8.51 -3.41 -5.74
C VAL A 123 9.13 -3.79 -4.40
N VAL A 124 8.89 -5.03 -3.96
CA VAL A 124 9.39 -5.54 -2.67
C VAL A 124 10.87 -5.96 -2.75
N SER A 125 11.29 -6.52 -3.89
CA SER A 125 12.67 -6.93 -4.16
C SER A 125 13.10 -6.50 -5.56
N ASP A 126 14.41 -6.58 -5.83
CA ASP A 126 14.97 -6.38 -7.18
C ASP A 126 14.65 -7.55 -8.13
N GLU A 127 14.15 -8.67 -7.61
CA GLU A 127 13.76 -9.81 -8.41
C GLU A 127 12.46 -9.57 -9.18
N GLU A 128 12.41 -10.08 -10.41
CA GLU A 128 11.27 -9.90 -11.26
C GLU A 128 10.07 -10.74 -10.81
N SER A 129 9.14 -10.12 -10.09
CA SER A 129 7.81 -10.74 -9.87
C SER A 129 7.02 -10.76 -11.18
N SER A 130 6.82 -11.95 -11.74
CA SER A 130 6.00 -12.18 -12.93
C SER A 130 4.55 -11.71 -12.74
N LYS A 131 4.02 -11.78 -11.51
CA LYS A 131 2.68 -11.30 -11.17
C LYS A 131 2.61 -9.78 -11.10
N LEU A 132 3.61 -9.12 -10.53
CA LEU A 132 3.68 -7.66 -10.61
C LEU A 132 3.77 -7.20 -12.06
N ASN A 133 4.62 -7.84 -12.87
CA ASN A 133 4.74 -7.52 -14.30
C ASN A 133 3.40 -7.69 -15.03
N ALA A 134 2.67 -8.76 -14.77
CA ALA A 134 1.35 -8.97 -15.35
C ALA A 134 0.35 -7.88 -14.92
N LEU A 135 0.34 -7.51 -13.64
CA LEU A 135 -0.53 -6.45 -13.10
C LEU A 135 -0.23 -5.10 -13.76
N ILE A 136 1.05 -4.70 -13.80
CA ILE A 136 1.48 -3.43 -14.39
C ILE A 136 1.21 -3.43 -15.90
N ASN A 137 1.57 -4.48 -16.62
CA ASN A 137 1.30 -4.57 -18.06
C ASN A 137 -0.20 -4.50 -18.37
N SER A 138 -1.04 -5.12 -17.54
CA SER A 138 -2.50 -5.00 -17.66
C SER A 138 -2.93 -3.53 -17.54
N ALA A 139 -2.51 -2.85 -16.47
CA ALA A 139 -2.83 -1.44 -16.24
C ALA A 139 -2.36 -0.54 -17.41
N LEU A 140 -1.13 -0.74 -17.88
CA LEU A 140 -0.58 0.01 -19.01
C LEU A 140 -1.35 -0.22 -20.31
N SER A 141 -1.75 -1.46 -20.58
CA SER A 141 -2.49 -1.82 -21.80
C SER A 141 -3.92 -1.28 -21.85
N THR A 142 -4.58 -1.14 -20.69
CA THR A 142 -5.95 -0.64 -20.60
C THR A 142 -6.03 0.85 -20.31
N GLY A 143 -4.90 1.51 -20.01
CA GLY A 143 -4.89 2.89 -19.54
C GLY A 143 -5.37 3.06 -18.09
N HIS A 144 -5.52 1.96 -17.35
CA HIS A 144 -5.92 1.96 -15.94
C HIS A 144 -4.72 2.27 -15.02
N TYR A 145 -5.01 2.45 -13.75
CA TYR A 145 -4.06 2.91 -12.74
C TYR A 145 -3.98 1.94 -11.58
N VAL A 146 -2.74 1.60 -11.20
CA VAL A 146 -2.45 0.92 -9.94
C VAL A 146 -1.60 1.85 -9.11
N LEU A 147 -2.06 2.19 -7.90
CA LEU A 147 -1.34 3.05 -6.96
C LEU A 147 -1.21 2.32 -5.61
N SER A 148 0.00 2.21 -5.11
CA SER A 148 0.31 1.52 -3.86
C SER A 148 0.89 2.48 -2.85
N PHE A 149 0.36 2.47 -1.63
CA PHE A 149 0.68 3.46 -0.60
C PHE A 149 1.48 2.82 0.52
N THR A 150 2.64 3.39 0.83
CA THR A 150 3.53 2.88 1.88
C THR A 150 3.74 3.95 2.95
N LYS A 151 3.39 3.62 4.19
CA LYS A 151 3.66 4.50 5.36
C LYS A 151 5.10 4.38 5.85
N GLU A 152 5.63 3.16 5.87
CA GLU A 152 6.98 2.88 6.38
C GLU A 152 7.92 2.54 5.23
N VAL A 153 8.68 3.55 4.78
CA VAL A 153 9.69 3.36 3.73
C VAL A 153 11.02 3.00 4.38
N ARG A 154 11.55 1.83 4.02
CA ARG A 154 12.84 1.34 4.54
C ARG A 154 14.02 1.65 3.63
N VAL A 155 13.74 1.98 2.37
CA VAL A 155 14.75 2.17 1.32
C VAL A 155 14.55 3.53 0.66
N ASN A 156 15.62 4.32 0.61
CA ASN A 156 15.62 5.62 -0.05
C ASN A 156 15.49 5.45 -1.57
N ARG A 157 14.28 5.58 -2.10
CA ARG A 157 14.03 5.38 -3.55
C ARG A 157 14.05 6.70 -4.30
N VAL A 158 13.55 7.78 -3.69
CA VAL A 158 13.33 9.06 -4.35
C VAL A 158 14.56 9.96 -4.23
N SER A 159 15.08 10.14 -3.02
CA SER A 159 16.28 10.97 -2.78
C SER A 159 17.51 10.39 -3.47
N SER A 160 17.67 9.07 -3.50
CA SER A 160 18.79 8.42 -4.19
C SER A 160 18.78 8.68 -5.70
N ARG A 161 17.60 8.75 -6.33
CA ARG A 161 17.42 8.95 -7.77
C ARG A 161 17.37 10.42 -8.18
N LEU A 162 16.68 11.27 -7.41
CA LEU A 162 16.55 12.71 -7.72
C LEU A 162 17.78 13.51 -7.29
N MET A 163 18.36 13.15 -6.14
CA MET A 163 19.37 13.98 -5.46
C MET A 163 20.72 13.26 -5.36
N GLY A 164 20.81 11.98 -5.75
CA GLY A 164 22.05 11.21 -5.67
C GLY A 164 22.46 10.86 -4.24
N VAL A 165 21.55 10.98 -3.27
CA VAL A 165 21.81 10.71 -1.85
C VAL A 165 22.09 9.22 -1.66
N ARG A 166 23.31 8.90 -1.22
CA ARG A 166 23.76 7.51 -1.03
C ARG A 166 23.61 7.00 0.39
N ASN A 167 23.49 7.91 1.36
CA ASN A 167 23.31 7.57 2.76
C ASN A 167 21.81 7.36 3.05
N GLN A 168 21.50 6.51 4.02
CA GLN A 168 20.14 6.38 4.51
C GLN A 168 19.76 7.67 5.24
N ILE A 169 18.63 8.25 4.86
CA ILE A 169 18.07 9.50 5.38
C ILE A 169 16.58 9.28 5.61
N ASN A 170 15.99 10.05 6.52
CA ASN A 170 14.55 10.00 6.73
C ASN A 170 13.84 10.76 5.58
N GLU A 171 13.61 10.07 4.45
CA GLU A 171 12.98 10.65 3.25
C GLU A 171 11.61 11.26 3.58
N VAL A 172 10.83 10.60 4.44
CA VAL A 172 9.51 11.09 4.85
C VAL A 172 9.62 12.48 5.49
N ALA A 173 10.57 12.67 6.42
CA ALA A 173 10.79 13.96 7.06
C ALA A 173 11.42 15.00 6.12
N LEU A 174 12.34 14.59 5.25
CA LEU A 174 12.92 15.47 4.21
C LEU A 174 11.82 16.01 3.28
N PHE A 175 10.95 15.14 2.76
CA PHE A 175 9.92 15.56 1.83
C PHE A 175 8.77 16.29 2.52
N PHE A 176 8.45 15.96 3.77
CA PHE A 176 7.55 16.78 4.59
C PHE A 176 8.03 18.23 4.66
N THR A 177 9.30 18.42 5.00
CA THR A 177 9.97 19.72 5.07
C THR A 177 9.87 20.49 3.74
N LEU A 178 10.19 19.82 2.63
CA LEU A 178 10.17 20.40 1.30
C LEU A 178 8.74 20.81 0.89
N PHE A 179 7.74 19.96 1.15
CA PHE A 179 6.35 20.25 0.85
C PHE A 179 5.81 21.43 1.68
N GLU A 180 6.08 21.48 3.00
CA GLU A 180 5.63 22.60 3.83
C GLU A 180 6.27 23.94 3.39
N ARG A 181 7.58 23.94 3.07
CA ARG A 181 8.25 25.14 2.51
C ARG A 181 7.65 25.58 1.17
N PHE A 182 7.17 24.64 0.36
CA PHE A 182 6.50 24.94 -0.89
C PHE A 182 5.09 25.51 -0.65
N ARG A 183 4.31 24.93 0.27
CA ARG A 183 2.96 25.39 0.65
C ARG A 183 2.94 26.79 1.26
N GLU A 184 4.00 27.23 1.93
CA GLU A 184 4.12 28.63 2.38
C GLU A 184 4.01 29.64 1.23
N LYS A 185 4.24 29.21 -0.03
CA LYS A 185 4.25 30.04 -1.23
C LYS A 185 3.07 29.80 -2.18
N GLU A 186 2.33 28.69 -2.03
CA GLU A 186 1.26 28.23 -2.93
C GLU A 186 0.11 27.58 -2.12
N SER A 187 -1.17 27.84 -2.45
CA SER A 187 -2.31 27.36 -1.65
C SER A 187 -3.05 26.16 -2.26
N GLY A 188 -3.28 25.11 -1.45
CA GLY A 188 -4.47 24.25 -1.54
C GLY A 188 -4.43 23.00 -2.43
N SER A 189 -3.26 22.61 -2.96
CA SER A 189 -3.13 21.55 -3.97
C SER A 189 -2.51 20.24 -3.43
N VAL A 190 -2.60 19.20 -4.26
CA VAL A 190 -1.84 17.94 -4.07
C VAL A 190 -0.40 18.20 -4.49
N LEU A 191 0.53 17.96 -3.58
CA LEU A 191 1.96 18.06 -3.87
C LEU A 191 2.54 16.66 -4.02
N ILE A 192 3.35 16.47 -5.06
CA ILE A 192 4.15 15.27 -5.22
C ILE A 192 5.62 15.63 -5.44
N THR A 193 6.54 14.73 -5.11
CA THR A 193 7.89 14.82 -5.65
C THR A 193 7.86 14.48 -7.14
N VAL A 194 8.85 14.94 -7.91
CA VAL A 194 9.08 14.47 -9.28
C VAL A 194 9.11 12.93 -9.27
N PRO A 195 8.24 12.25 -10.04
CA PRO A 195 8.22 10.80 -10.10
C PRO A 195 9.54 10.25 -10.63
N VAL A 196 10.07 9.24 -9.93
CA VAL A 196 11.27 8.52 -10.35
C VAL A 196 10.93 7.13 -10.84
N ASN A 197 11.63 6.64 -11.86
CA ASN A 197 11.48 5.26 -12.30
C ASN A 197 12.05 4.33 -11.23
N VAL A 198 11.17 3.53 -10.61
CA VAL A 198 11.57 2.53 -9.61
C VAL A 198 11.89 1.20 -10.30
N ARG A 199 11.06 0.86 -11.29
CA ARG A 199 11.18 -0.33 -12.16
C ARG A 199 10.45 -0.06 -13.47
N SER A 200 10.71 -0.85 -14.51
CA SER A 200 9.95 -0.80 -15.77
C SER A 200 8.44 -0.74 -15.53
N GLY A 201 7.78 0.30 -16.03
CA GLY A 201 6.34 0.54 -15.86
C GLY A 201 5.89 1.05 -14.49
N VAL A 202 6.78 1.19 -13.51
CA VAL A 202 6.47 1.63 -12.14
C VAL A 202 7.28 2.87 -11.76
N VAL A 203 6.57 3.91 -11.32
CA VAL A 203 7.15 5.15 -10.83
C VAL A 203 6.89 5.31 -9.34
N GLY A 204 7.84 5.94 -8.64
CA GLY A 204 7.77 6.20 -7.21
C GLY A 204 7.84 7.69 -6.93
N PHE A 205 7.05 8.17 -5.98
CA PHE A 205 7.08 9.56 -5.53
C PHE A 205 6.49 9.67 -4.12
N TYR A 206 6.83 10.74 -3.42
CA TYR A 206 6.10 11.13 -2.22
C TYR A 206 4.91 12.00 -2.60
N MET A 207 3.80 11.85 -1.88
CA MET A 207 2.56 12.60 -2.09
C MET A 207 2.08 13.20 -0.77
N GLN A 208 1.65 14.46 -0.79
CA GLN A 208 1.05 15.15 0.34
C GLN A 208 -0.18 15.93 -0.13
N VAL A 209 -1.35 15.58 0.41
CA VAL A 209 -2.61 16.26 0.09
C VAL A 209 -2.93 17.34 1.11
N ASN A 210 -2.84 16.97 2.39
CA ASN A 210 -3.09 17.83 3.54
C ASN A 210 -1.75 18.31 4.10
N GLY A 211 -1.54 19.64 4.07
CA GLY A 211 -0.42 20.27 4.75
C GLY A 211 -0.45 20.03 6.26
N GLY A 212 0.71 20.08 6.89
CA GLY A 212 0.90 19.78 8.32
C GLY A 212 0.83 18.29 8.67
N SER A 213 0.59 17.40 7.70
CA SER A 213 0.63 15.95 7.88
C SER A 213 1.76 15.32 7.07
N PRO A 214 2.39 14.23 7.57
CA PRO A 214 3.38 13.46 6.83
C PRO A 214 2.98 13.16 5.38
N PRO A 215 3.91 13.25 4.40
CA PRO A 215 3.67 12.68 3.08
C PRO A 215 3.68 11.15 3.14
N VAL A 216 3.00 10.53 2.18
CA VAL A 216 3.00 9.08 1.98
C VAL A 216 3.84 8.75 0.75
N TYR A 217 4.57 7.63 0.79
CA TYR A 217 5.26 7.13 -0.39
C TYR A 217 4.30 6.35 -1.27
N VAL A 218 4.33 6.65 -2.56
CA VAL A 218 3.45 6.05 -3.56
C VAL A 218 4.29 5.40 -4.64
N GLU A 219 4.01 4.13 -4.93
CA GLU A 219 4.45 3.47 -6.15
C GLU A 219 3.24 3.30 -7.08
N ALA A 220 3.38 3.70 -8.34
CA ALA A 220 2.27 3.73 -9.28
C ALA A 220 2.67 3.22 -10.66
N SER A 221 1.69 2.69 -11.41
CA SER A 221 1.85 2.45 -12.84
C SER A 221 2.19 3.76 -13.57
N GLU A 222 3.11 3.74 -14.53
CA GLU A 222 3.58 4.93 -15.26
C GLU A 222 2.48 5.72 -16.01
N ASN A 223 1.28 5.14 -16.19
CA ASN A 223 0.11 5.85 -16.70
C ASN A 223 -0.22 7.13 -15.92
N VAL A 224 0.12 7.19 -14.62
CA VAL A 224 -0.05 8.39 -13.79
C VAL A 224 0.70 9.60 -14.35
N LEU A 225 1.81 9.39 -15.07
CA LEU A 225 2.58 10.47 -15.70
C LEU A 225 1.85 11.10 -16.88
N LYS A 226 1.11 10.27 -17.63
CA LYS A 226 0.33 10.72 -18.80
C LYS A 226 -0.93 11.48 -18.37
N ASN A 227 -1.51 11.09 -17.24
CA ASN A 227 -2.69 11.73 -16.68
C ASN A 227 -2.56 11.90 -15.16
N PRO A 228 -1.92 12.98 -14.69
CA PRO A 228 -1.77 13.26 -13.27
C PRO A 228 -3.09 13.57 -12.54
N SER A 229 -4.20 13.82 -13.27
CA SER A 229 -5.50 14.13 -12.66
C SER A 229 -6.04 13.02 -11.75
N VAL A 230 -5.61 11.76 -11.97
CA VAL A 230 -5.95 10.63 -11.09
C VAL A 230 -5.50 10.87 -9.64
N LEU A 231 -4.39 11.60 -9.42
CA LEU A 231 -3.92 11.97 -8.09
C LEU A 231 -4.84 12.99 -7.41
N GLY A 232 -5.49 13.85 -8.20
CA GLY A 232 -6.56 14.73 -7.75
C GLY A 232 -7.78 13.94 -7.27
N ALA A 233 -8.25 12.96 -8.05
CA ALA A 233 -9.36 12.10 -7.65
C ALA A 233 -9.06 11.28 -6.39
N VAL A 234 -7.85 10.71 -6.31
CA VAL A 234 -7.35 10.03 -5.11
C VAL A 234 -7.35 10.95 -3.89
N SER A 235 -7.00 12.23 -4.06
CA SER A 235 -6.94 13.21 -2.98
C SER A 235 -8.27 13.41 -2.26
N LEU A 236 -9.39 13.28 -2.97
CA LEU A 236 -10.75 13.38 -2.43
C LEU A 236 -11.09 12.22 -1.48
N MET A 237 -10.35 11.11 -1.56
CA MET A 237 -10.53 9.90 -0.76
C MET A 237 -9.45 9.75 0.33
N MET A 238 -8.59 10.77 0.50
CA MET A 238 -7.57 10.78 1.55
C MET A 238 -8.16 11.08 2.92
N SER A 239 -7.63 10.42 3.94
CA SER A 239 -7.78 10.85 5.31
C SER A 239 -6.93 12.11 5.57
N ARG A 240 -7.13 12.74 6.74
CA ARG A 240 -6.29 13.85 7.20
C ARG A 240 -4.81 13.48 7.31
N GLU A 241 -4.50 12.19 7.51
CA GLU A 241 -3.14 11.66 7.62
C GLU A 241 -2.50 11.35 6.27
N ASN A 242 -3.06 11.86 5.15
CA ASN A 242 -2.56 11.61 3.78
C ASN A 242 -2.54 10.13 3.40
N TYR A 243 -3.53 9.35 3.85
CA TYR A 243 -3.64 7.93 3.50
C TYR A 243 -5.05 7.59 2.97
N PRO A 244 -5.21 6.76 1.93
CA PRO A 244 -6.52 6.45 1.37
C PRO A 244 -7.46 5.78 2.37
N ILE A 245 -8.64 6.37 2.55
CA ILE A 245 -9.70 5.81 3.41
C ILE A 245 -10.10 4.39 2.94
N PRO A 246 -10.27 4.10 1.63
CA PRO A 246 -10.59 2.75 1.18
C PRO A 246 -9.53 1.70 1.56
N LEU A 247 -8.24 2.08 1.50
CA LEU A 247 -7.15 1.20 1.96
C LEU A 247 -7.15 1.02 3.47
N TYR A 248 -7.45 2.07 4.25
CA TYR A 248 -7.60 1.93 5.70
C TYR A 248 -8.70 0.90 6.05
N VAL A 249 -9.82 0.92 5.33
CA VAL A 249 -10.88 -0.07 5.51
C VAL A 249 -10.41 -1.46 5.09
N ALA A 250 -9.70 -1.59 3.97
CA ALA A 250 -9.11 -2.86 3.54
C ALA A 250 -8.13 -3.43 4.59
N ASP A 251 -7.21 -2.62 5.12
CA ASP A 251 -6.26 -2.99 6.21
C ASP A 251 -6.96 -3.50 7.47
N LYS A 252 -8.04 -2.84 7.89
CA LYS A 252 -8.77 -3.30 9.09
C LYS A 252 -9.48 -4.64 8.86
N LEU A 253 -9.93 -4.90 7.64
CA LEU A 253 -10.69 -6.09 7.29
C LEU A 253 -9.84 -7.26 6.81
N SER A 254 -8.61 -6.99 6.34
CA SER A 254 -7.63 -8.00 5.95
C SER A 254 -7.03 -8.69 7.18
N LYS A 255 -6.99 -8.01 8.34
CA LYS A 255 -6.49 -8.58 9.60
C LYS A 255 -7.26 -9.82 10.04
N VAL A 256 -6.52 -10.89 10.29
CA VAL A 256 -7.05 -12.14 10.83
C VAL A 256 -7.11 -12.04 12.35
N SER A 257 -8.32 -12.10 12.92
CA SER A 257 -8.50 -12.01 14.38
C SER A 257 -8.00 -13.25 15.11
N ASP A 258 -7.64 -13.10 16.38
CA ASP A 258 -7.28 -14.22 17.26
C ASP A 258 -8.39 -15.25 17.39
N GLU A 259 -9.65 -14.82 17.32
CA GLU A 259 -10.78 -15.73 17.28
C GLU A 259 -10.73 -16.59 16.02
N VAL A 260 -10.67 -15.99 14.83
CA VAL A 260 -10.57 -16.74 13.56
C VAL A 260 -9.38 -17.70 13.59
N LYS A 261 -8.23 -17.27 14.15
CA LYS A 261 -7.06 -18.13 14.36
C LYS A 261 -7.37 -19.35 15.24
N ARG A 262 -8.04 -19.16 16.39
CA ARG A 262 -8.42 -20.26 17.30
C ARG A 262 -9.33 -21.26 16.59
N TRP A 263 -10.32 -20.76 15.85
CA TRP A 263 -11.23 -21.61 15.08
C TRP A 263 -10.50 -22.39 13.99
N PHE A 264 -9.55 -21.75 13.31
CA PHE A 264 -8.70 -22.40 12.32
C PHE A 264 -7.82 -23.50 12.95
N ILE A 265 -7.19 -23.23 14.11
CA ILE A 265 -6.42 -24.24 14.86
C ILE A 265 -7.30 -25.41 15.27
N MET A 266 -8.52 -25.16 15.77
CA MET A 266 -9.46 -26.23 16.11
C MET A 266 -9.85 -27.07 14.89
N ALA A 267 -10.03 -26.45 13.73
CA ALA A 267 -10.29 -27.16 12.48
C ALA A 267 -9.10 -28.08 12.11
N LEU A 268 -7.87 -27.58 12.20
CA LEU A 268 -6.66 -28.37 11.96
C LEU A 268 -6.51 -29.54 12.96
N LEU A 269 -6.73 -29.30 14.26
CA LEU A 269 -6.64 -30.34 15.28
C LEU A 269 -7.65 -31.47 15.05
N ARG A 270 -8.88 -31.14 14.65
CA ARG A 270 -9.91 -32.13 14.30
C ARG A 270 -9.56 -32.97 13.08
N MET A 271 -8.68 -32.49 12.20
CA MET A 271 -8.16 -33.26 11.07
C MET A 271 -7.13 -34.30 11.51
N GLY A 272 -6.25 -33.96 12.47
CA GLY A 272 -5.22 -34.88 12.97
C GLY A 272 -5.78 -36.11 13.69
N GLU A 273 -7.00 -36.02 14.24
CA GLU A 273 -7.68 -37.13 14.91
C GLU A 273 -8.41 -38.08 13.94
N LYS A 274 -8.67 -37.66 12.70
CA LYS A 274 -9.35 -38.47 11.67
C LYS A 274 -8.41 -38.65 10.47
N GLY A 275 -7.63 -39.73 10.49
CA GLY A 275 -6.54 -40.03 9.56
C GLY A 275 -6.88 -40.23 8.06
N GLU A 276 -7.85 -39.52 7.49
CA GLU A 276 -8.09 -39.48 6.04
C GLU A 276 -8.39 -38.02 5.61
N VAL A 277 -7.48 -37.42 4.85
CA VAL A 277 -7.59 -36.04 4.35
C VAL A 277 -8.54 -36.03 3.15
N ASP A 278 -9.84 -35.84 3.43
CA ASP A 278 -10.91 -35.84 2.44
C ASP A 278 -11.09 -34.44 1.76
N PRO A 279 -11.40 -34.34 0.45
CA PRO A 279 -11.88 -33.12 -0.25
C PRO A 279 -13.00 -32.32 0.46
N LEU A 280 -13.61 -32.85 1.51
CA LEU A 280 -14.40 -32.11 2.49
C LEU A 280 -13.66 -30.93 3.17
N LEU A 281 -12.32 -30.90 3.17
CA LEU A 281 -11.51 -29.79 3.71
C LEU A 281 -11.82 -28.44 3.06
N TYR A 282 -11.88 -28.40 1.73
CA TYR A 282 -12.23 -27.19 0.98
C TYR A 282 -13.67 -26.76 1.29
N ARG A 283 -14.57 -27.72 1.43
CA ARG A 283 -15.99 -27.46 1.70
C ARG A 283 -16.21 -26.95 3.12
N TYR A 284 -15.55 -27.53 4.13
CA TYR A 284 -15.69 -27.15 5.52
C TYR A 284 -15.05 -25.79 5.82
N ILE A 285 -13.86 -25.54 5.27
CA ILE A 285 -13.23 -24.21 5.33
C ILE A 285 -14.09 -23.18 4.58
N ARG A 286 -14.58 -23.49 3.38
CA ARG A 286 -15.47 -22.59 2.62
C ARG A 286 -16.78 -22.29 3.35
N ASP A 287 -17.42 -23.30 3.95
CA ASP A 287 -18.70 -23.15 4.64
C ASP A 287 -18.51 -22.36 5.95
N MET A 288 -17.42 -22.60 6.70
CA MET A 288 -17.01 -21.79 7.88
C MET A 288 -16.72 -20.33 7.54
N LEU A 289 -16.04 -20.08 6.42
CA LEU A 289 -15.78 -18.73 5.93
C LEU A 289 -17.05 -18.04 5.43
N GLY A 290 -18.06 -18.81 5.00
CA GLY A 290 -19.41 -18.33 4.74
C GLY A 290 -20.13 -17.84 6.01
N TYR A 291 -19.99 -18.58 7.11
CA TYR A 291 -20.54 -18.20 8.42
C TYR A 291 -19.92 -16.90 8.98
N ALA A 292 -18.60 -16.75 8.88
CA ALA A 292 -17.90 -15.53 9.30
C ALA A 292 -18.29 -14.27 8.47
N ARG A 293 -18.86 -14.46 7.28
CA ARG A 293 -19.38 -13.38 6.41
C ARG A 293 -20.86 -13.04 6.64
N GLY A 294 -21.50 -13.58 7.68
CA GLY A 294 -22.90 -13.26 8.01
C GLY A 294 -23.93 -13.77 7.00
N ARG A 295 -23.62 -14.78 6.17
CA ARG A 295 -24.62 -15.42 5.32
C ARG A 295 -25.47 -16.39 6.16
N SER A 296 -26.75 -16.04 6.33
CA SER A 296 -27.79 -16.96 6.81
C SER A 296 -27.85 -18.18 5.88
N LEU A 297 -27.77 -19.38 6.43
CA LEU A 297 -28.15 -20.61 5.75
C LEU A 297 -29.63 -20.88 6.04
N TYR A 298 -30.49 -20.03 5.48
CA TYR A 298 -31.90 -20.26 5.12
C TYR A 298 -32.28 -19.20 4.10
#